data_AF-A0A916YX92-F1
#
_entry.id   AF-A0A916YX92-F1
#
_cell.length_a   1.000
_cell.length_b   1.000
_cell.length_c   1.000
_cell.angle_alpha   90.00
_cell.angle_beta   90.00
_cell.angle_gamma   90.00
#
_symmetry.space_group_name_H-M   'P 1'
#
loop_
_entity.id
_entity.type
_entity.pdbx_description
1 polymer ?
#
loop_
_entity_poly.entity_id
_entity_poly.type
_entity_poly.pdbx_seq_one_letter_code
_entity_poly.pdbx_strand_id
1 'polypeptide(L)'
;MSQKLIDELFDGNATSYAEALAECHREAIQWKTLENAVTILPHLENKAQNLIEQRMGYLPAQRIILPHEPFIRALIHSYQQGQLTSEDYLLQMEEHIKLIRNADMEHNLCKTYAPEIYENYLKTFTPYGQQAKDRIIHFLGYEPKLEHSLAAEMWLRKMFAMDNFYLPNEITAIDFKVLTLIRYREILLEYGQATANASPLLGLKFIIT
;
A
#
# COMPACT_ATOMS: atom_id res chain seq x y z
N MET A 1 -22.19 23.91 -12.88
CA MET A 1 -22.38 22.45 -12.95
C MET A 1 -22.12 21.79 -11.60
N SER A 2 -21.14 22.23 -10.80
CA SER A 2 -20.84 21.72 -9.45
C SER A 2 -21.95 21.90 -8.41
N GLN A 3 -22.58 23.08 -8.29
CA GLN A 3 -23.56 23.35 -7.22
C GLN A 3 -24.80 22.44 -7.28
N LYS A 4 -25.37 22.27 -8.47
CA LYS A 4 -26.52 21.37 -8.69
C LYS A 4 -26.21 19.91 -8.26
N LEU A 5 -24.98 19.47 -8.47
CA LEU A 5 -24.52 18.12 -8.14
C LEU A 5 -24.31 17.93 -6.63
N ILE A 6 -23.84 18.99 -5.95
CA ILE A 6 -23.72 19.03 -4.47
C ILE A 6 -25.11 19.01 -3.83
N ASP A 7 -26.04 19.79 -4.37
CA ASP A 7 -27.40 19.90 -3.82
C ASP A 7 -28.21 18.60 -4.04
N GLU A 8 -28.05 17.93 -5.19
CA GLU A 8 -28.83 16.73 -5.55
C GLU A 8 -28.27 15.42 -4.98
N LEU A 9 -26.95 15.28 -4.81
CA LEU A 9 -26.31 14.00 -4.42
C LEU A 9 -25.62 14.04 -3.05
N PHE A 10 -25.39 15.23 -2.49
CA PHE A 10 -24.70 15.41 -1.21
C PHE A 10 -25.51 16.27 -0.24
N ASP A 11 -26.80 16.49 -0.49
CA ASP A 11 -27.71 17.29 0.35
C ASP A 11 -27.17 18.70 0.67
N GLY A 12 -26.45 19.32 -0.28
CA GLY A 12 -25.82 20.63 -0.08
C GLY A 12 -24.49 20.59 0.68
N ASN A 13 -24.00 19.40 1.08
CA ASN A 13 -22.76 19.24 1.84
C ASN A 13 -21.52 19.30 0.92
N ALA A 14 -20.99 20.51 0.77
CA ALA A 14 -19.79 20.78 -0.01
C ALA A 14 -18.53 20.03 0.50
N THR A 15 -18.45 19.75 1.80
CA THR A 15 -17.31 19.01 2.38
C THR A 15 -17.33 17.56 1.94
N SER A 16 -18.48 16.88 2.04
CA SER A 16 -18.63 15.50 1.59
C SER A 16 -18.42 15.35 0.08
N TYR A 17 -18.82 16.35 -0.71
CA TYR A 17 -18.50 16.40 -2.14
C TYR A 17 -16.99 16.53 -2.41
N ALA A 18 -16.31 17.41 -1.67
CA ALA A 18 -14.86 17.57 -1.79
C ALA A 18 -14.09 16.30 -1.40
N GLU A 19 -14.54 15.60 -0.35
CA GLU A 19 -13.98 14.31 0.08
C GLU A 19 -14.18 13.22 -0.98
N ALA A 20 -15.37 13.14 -1.58
CA ALA A 20 -15.68 12.19 -2.64
C ALA A 20 -14.89 12.47 -3.93
N LEU A 21 -14.74 13.74 -4.32
CA LEU A 21 -13.88 14.14 -5.43
C LEU A 21 -12.42 13.81 -5.16
N ALA A 22 -11.92 14.08 -3.95
CA ALA A 22 -10.57 13.74 -3.57
C ALA A 22 -10.35 12.21 -3.63
N GLU A 23 -11.31 11.40 -3.19
CA GLU A 23 -11.26 9.95 -3.35
C GLU A 23 -11.26 9.51 -4.81
N CYS A 24 -12.12 10.10 -5.65
CA CYS A 24 -12.18 9.80 -7.07
C CYS A 24 -10.86 10.14 -7.79
N HIS A 25 -10.28 11.30 -7.50
CA HIS A 25 -8.97 11.68 -8.02
C HIS A 25 -7.85 10.79 -7.51
N ARG A 26 -7.93 10.31 -6.25
CA ARG A 26 -6.98 9.35 -5.70
C ARG A 26 -6.98 8.04 -6.48
N GLU A 27 -8.12 7.64 -7.04
CA GLU A 27 -8.28 6.38 -7.79
C GLU A 27 -8.09 6.54 -9.31
N ALA A 28 -7.86 7.76 -9.80
CA ALA A 28 -7.76 8.04 -11.22
C ALA A 28 -6.50 7.42 -11.86
N ILE A 29 -6.67 6.79 -13.02
CA ILE A 29 -5.58 6.21 -13.82
C ILE A 29 -5.48 6.99 -15.13
N GLN A 30 -4.26 7.38 -15.51
CA GLN A 30 -4.03 8.04 -16.80
C GLN A 30 -4.25 7.06 -17.96
N TRP A 31 -4.92 7.51 -19.03
CA TRP A 31 -5.18 6.69 -20.22
C TRP A 31 -3.92 6.07 -20.83
N LYS A 32 -2.81 6.82 -20.85
CA LYS A 32 -1.52 6.33 -21.34
C LYS A 32 -0.99 5.15 -20.52
N THR A 33 -1.26 5.13 -19.21
CA THR A 33 -0.88 4.03 -18.33
C THR A 33 -1.68 2.77 -18.67
N LEU A 34 -2.98 2.91 -18.97
CA LEU A 34 -3.82 1.79 -19.45
C LEU A 34 -3.35 1.28 -20.81
N GLU A 35 -3.03 2.18 -21.73
CA GLU A 35 -2.51 1.83 -23.06
C GLU A 35 -1.21 1.01 -22.96
N ASN A 36 -0.25 1.46 -22.14
CA ASN A 36 0.97 0.72 -21.90
C ASN A 36 0.70 -0.67 -21.28
N ALA A 37 -0.24 -0.75 -20.33
CA ALA A 37 -0.58 -2.00 -19.66
C ALA A 37 -1.19 -3.04 -20.61
N VAL A 38 -1.95 -2.63 -21.62
CA VAL A 38 -2.56 -3.57 -22.59
C VAL A 38 -1.64 -3.90 -23.76
N THR A 39 -0.65 -3.06 -24.07
CA THR A 39 0.22 -3.23 -25.24
C THR A 39 1.56 -3.88 -24.94
N ILE A 40 2.16 -3.61 -23.77
CA ILE A 40 3.51 -4.08 -23.44
C ILE A 40 3.44 -5.50 -22.86
N LEU A 41 3.89 -6.47 -23.65
CA LEU A 41 4.08 -7.87 -23.23
C LEU A 41 2.88 -8.44 -22.44
N PRO A 42 1.63 -8.34 -22.94
CA PRO A 42 0.42 -8.62 -22.15
C PRO A 42 0.35 -10.04 -21.59
N HIS A 43 0.96 -11.00 -22.29
CA HIS A 43 1.05 -12.40 -21.83
C HIS A 43 1.86 -12.60 -20.53
N LEU A 44 2.61 -11.59 -20.08
CA LEU A 44 3.41 -11.63 -18.84
C LEU A 44 2.73 -10.94 -17.65
N GLU A 45 1.53 -10.36 -17.80
CA GLU A 45 0.83 -9.60 -16.76
C GLU A 45 0.70 -10.39 -15.45
N ASN A 46 0.08 -11.57 -15.49
CA ASN A 46 -0.13 -12.39 -14.30
C ASN A 46 1.19 -12.76 -13.62
N LYS A 47 2.25 -13.01 -14.41
CA LYS A 47 3.57 -13.36 -13.88
C LYS A 47 4.21 -12.18 -13.15
N ALA A 48 4.07 -10.97 -13.69
CA ALA A 48 4.56 -9.75 -13.07
C ALA A 48 3.77 -9.38 -11.81
N GLN A 49 2.44 -9.47 -11.83
CA GLN A 49 1.60 -9.23 -10.65
C GLN A 49 1.89 -10.23 -9.53
N ASN A 50 1.98 -11.53 -9.84
CA ASN A 50 2.35 -12.55 -8.85
C ASN A 50 3.72 -12.27 -8.23
N LEU A 51 4.67 -11.77 -9.03
CA LEU A 51 6.00 -11.45 -8.54
C LEU A 51 6.00 -10.21 -7.63
N ILE A 52 5.21 -9.19 -7.95
CA ILE A 52 4.99 -8.04 -7.06
C ILE A 52 4.39 -8.52 -5.73
N GLU A 53 3.33 -9.33 -5.80
CA GLU A 53 2.66 -9.88 -4.62
C GLU A 53 3.60 -10.73 -3.76
N GLN A 54 4.37 -11.64 -4.36
CA GLN A 54 5.34 -12.46 -3.63
C GLN A 54 6.41 -11.63 -2.91
N ARG A 55 6.87 -10.54 -3.54
CA ARG A 55 7.94 -9.70 -2.99
C ARG A 55 7.44 -8.75 -1.92
N MET A 56 6.20 -8.27 -2.02
CA MET A 56 5.59 -7.37 -1.04
C MET A 56 4.80 -8.09 0.05
N GLY A 57 4.33 -9.31 -0.22
CA GLY A 57 3.37 -10.07 0.58
C GLY A 57 1.90 -9.67 0.34
N TYR A 58 1.65 -8.69 -0.54
CA TYR A 58 0.33 -8.23 -0.94
C TYR A 58 0.39 -7.58 -2.33
N LEU A 59 -0.73 -7.52 -3.03
CA LEU A 59 -0.84 -6.83 -4.31
C LEU A 59 -1.44 -5.42 -4.09
N PRO A 60 -0.71 -4.32 -4.40
CA PRO A 60 -1.25 -2.97 -4.30
C PRO A 60 -2.40 -2.69 -5.29
N ALA A 61 -3.03 -1.52 -5.16
CA ALA A 61 -4.09 -1.12 -6.08
C ALA A 61 -3.54 -0.89 -7.50
N GLN A 62 -4.37 -1.14 -8.53
CA GLN A 62 -3.97 -1.03 -9.93
C GLN A 62 -3.37 0.33 -10.29
N ARG A 63 -3.93 1.43 -9.77
CA ARG A 63 -3.37 2.78 -9.98
C ARG A 63 -1.90 2.95 -9.54
N ILE A 64 -1.48 2.17 -8.54
CA ILE A 64 -0.10 2.16 -8.02
C ILE A 64 0.78 1.22 -8.85
N ILE A 65 0.21 0.09 -9.28
CA ILE A 65 0.93 -0.95 -10.03
C ILE A 65 1.19 -0.53 -11.47
N LEU A 66 0.16 -0.10 -12.19
CA LEU A 66 0.19 0.06 -13.65
C LEU A 66 1.28 1.02 -14.17
N PRO A 67 1.67 2.11 -13.47
CA PRO A 67 2.78 2.96 -13.90
C PRO A 67 4.13 2.24 -13.95
N HIS A 68 4.30 1.16 -13.19
CA HIS A 68 5.58 0.47 -12.99
C HIS A 68 5.61 -0.96 -13.54
N GLU A 69 4.47 -1.64 -13.55
CA GLU A 69 4.36 -3.06 -13.88
C GLU A 69 4.78 -3.43 -15.32
N PRO A 70 4.58 -2.60 -16.36
CA PRO A 70 5.13 -2.88 -17.68
C PRO A 70 6.67 -3.03 -17.71
N PHE A 71 7.38 -2.33 -16.81
CA PHE A 71 8.83 -2.48 -16.67
C PHE A 71 9.20 -3.85 -16.06
N ILE A 72 8.40 -4.33 -15.10
CA ILE A 72 8.54 -5.67 -14.52
C ILE A 72 8.40 -6.74 -15.62
N ARG A 73 7.41 -6.59 -16.51
CA ARG A 73 7.25 -7.50 -17.67
C ARG A 73 8.48 -7.47 -18.59
N ALA A 74 9.00 -6.28 -18.88
CA ALA A 74 10.20 -6.13 -19.69
C ALA A 74 11.42 -6.83 -19.06
N LEU A 75 11.63 -6.68 -17.75
CA LEU A 75 12.70 -7.38 -17.03
C LEU A 75 12.55 -8.91 -17.09
N ILE A 76 11.33 -9.42 -16.87
CA ILE A 76 11.02 -10.84 -16.98
C ILE A 76 11.36 -11.37 -18.39
N HIS A 77 10.97 -10.63 -19.42
CA HIS A 77 11.25 -10.99 -20.81
C HIS A 77 12.76 -10.96 -21.10
N SER A 78 13.47 -9.89 -20.74
CA SER A 78 14.92 -9.77 -20.95
C SER A 78 15.70 -10.89 -20.27
N TYR A 79 15.32 -11.28 -19.04
CA TYR A 79 15.92 -12.42 -18.36
C TYR A 79 15.65 -13.75 -19.09
N GLN A 80 14.43 -13.99 -19.55
CA GLN A 80 14.07 -15.20 -20.31
C GLN A 80 14.83 -15.31 -21.65
N GLN A 81 15.19 -14.18 -22.26
CA GLN A 81 16.00 -14.12 -23.47
C GLN A 81 17.51 -14.19 -23.19
N GLY A 82 17.94 -14.34 -21.93
CA GLY A 82 19.35 -14.40 -21.55
C GLY A 82 20.09 -13.06 -21.68
N GLN A 83 19.37 -11.94 -21.73
CA GLN A 83 19.94 -10.59 -21.85
C GLN A 83 20.35 -9.99 -20.49
N LEU A 84 19.86 -10.57 -19.39
CA LEU A 84 20.20 -10.19 -18.03
C LEU A 84 20.77 -11.41 -17.29
N THR A 85 21.78 -11.17 -16.45
CA THR A 85 22.21 -12.18 -15.49
C THR A 85 21.12 -12.37 -14.42
N SER A 86 21.16 -13.49 -13.69
CA SER A 86 20.22 -13.71 -12.60
C SER A 86 20.37 -12.67 -11.49
N GLU A 87 21.58 -12.18 -11.24
CA GLU A 87 21.84 -11.17 -10.21
C GLU A 87 21.28 -9.81 -10.63
N ASP A 88 21.57 -9.35 -11.85
CA ASP A 88 21.05 -8.09 -12.39
C ASP A 88 19.52 -8.09 -12.45
N TYR A 89 18.93 -9.23 -12.87
CA TYR A 89 17.49 -9.39 -12.88
C TYR A 89 16.90 -9.21 -11.48
N LEU A 90 17.46 -9.86 -10.46
CA LEU A 90 16.95 -9.76 -9.09
C LEU A 90 17.10 -8.35 -8.51
N LEU A 91 18.23 -7.69 -8.77
CA LEU A 91 18.51 -6.35 -8.28
C LEU A 91 17.53 -5.32 -8.90
N GLN A 92 17.47 -5.26 -10.23
CA GLN A 92 16.59 -4.32 -10.94
C GLN A 92 15.12 -4.58 -10.60
N MET A 93 14.75 -5.86 -10.46
CA MET A 93 13.41 -6.24 -10.07
C MET A 93 13.03 -5.70 -8.69
N GLU A 94 13.91 -5.85 -7.70
CA GLU A 94 13.68 -5.31 -6.37
C GLU A 94 13.55 -3.78 -6.37
N GLU A 95 14.40 -3.08 -7.15
CA GLU A 95 14.33 -1.62 -7.29
C GLU A 95 12.98 -1.16 -7.86
N HIS A 96 12.48 -1.80 -8.90
CA HIS A 96 11.18 -1.44 -9.48
C HIS A 96 10.01 -1.75 -8.53
N ILE A 97 10.06 -2.85 -7.78
CA ILE A 97 9.02 -3.15 -6.78
C ILE A 97 9.08 -2.18 -5.60
N LYS A 98 10.27 -1.70 -5.21
CA LYS A 98 10.41 -0.61 -4.23
C LYS A 98 9.75 0.68 -4.68
N LEU A 99 9.72 0.99 -5.97
CA LEU A 99 8.97 2.14 -6.51
C LEU A 99 7.47 1.97 -6.29
N ILE A 100 6.93 0.78 -6.57
CA ILE A 100 5.52 0.45 -6.32
C ILE A 100 5.19 0.60 -4.83
N ARG A 101 6.01 0.02 -3.94
CA ARG A 101 5.86 0.16 -2.48
C ARG A 101 5.92 1.62 -2.05
N ASN A 102 6.84 2.43 -2.59
CA ASN A 102 6.94 3.86 -2.27
C ASN A 102 5.70 4.64 -2.66
N ALA A 103 5.17 4.38 -3.86
CA ALA A 103 3.94 5.00 -4.33
C ALA A 103 2.74 4.60 -3.45
N ASP A 104 2.64 3.34 -3.00
CA ASP A 104 1.60 2.90 -2.05
C ASP A 104 1.74 3.62 -0.68
N MET A 105 2.94 4.03 -0.29
CA MET A 105 3.22 4.72 0.97
C MET A 105 3.08 6.25 0.91
N GLU A 106 2.87 6.85 -0.26
CA GLU A 106 2.95 8.31 -0.48
C GLU A 106 2.05 9.12 0.48
N HIS A 107 0.86 8.61 0.78
CA HIS A 107 -0.10 9.25 1.67
C HIS A 107 0.31 9.23 3.16
N ASN A 108 1.33 8.44 3.49
CA ASN A 108 1.82 8.24 4.86
C ASN A 108 3.23 8.81 5.04
N LEU A 109 3.66 9.74 4.18
CA LEU A 109 4.95 10.42 4.29
C LEU A 109 4.98 11.54 5.34
N CYS A 110 3.82 11.90 5.92
CA CYS A 110 3.75 12.94 6.94
C CYS A 110 4.56 12.55 8.19
N LYS A 111 5.38 13.49 8.67
CA LYS A 111 6.16 13.32 9.91
C LYS A 111 5.26 13.20 11.13
N THR A 112 4.22 14.01 11.16
CA THR A 112 3.17 13.99 12.18
C THR A 112 1.82 14.07 11.50
N TYR A 113 0.84 13.36 12.08
CA TYR A 113 -0.56 13.52 11.70
C TYR A 113 -1.15 14.76 12.39
N ALA A 114 -2.20 15.32 11.80
CA ALA A 114 -2.93 16.42 12.40
C ALA A 114 -3.54 15.99 13.75
N PRO A 115 -3.60 16.85 14.78
CA PRO A 115 -4.11 16.51 16.10
C PRO A 115 -5.50 15.84 16.08
N GLU A 116 -6.36 16.25 15.15
CA GLU A 116 -7.71 15.73 14.97
C GLU A 116 -7.71 14.23 14.63
N ILE A 117 -6.67 13.74 13.95
CA ILE A 117 -6.51 12.30 13.64
C ILE A 117 -6.21 11.51 14.92
N TYR A 118 -5.38 12.04 15.81
CA TYR A 118 -5.11 11.41 17.11
C TYR A 118 -6.34 11.43 18.01
N GLU A 119 -7.09 12.53 18.03
CA GLU A 119 -8.35 12.59 18.76
C GLU A 119 -9.36 11.57 18.23
N ASN A 120 -9.49 11.46 16.90
CA ASN A 120 -10.36 10.47 16.27
C ASN A 120 -9.93 9.05 16.63
N TYR A 121 -8.63 8.76 16.58
CA TYR A 121 -8.06 7.47 16.97
C TYR A 121 -8.41 7.09 18.42
N LEU A 122 -8.37 8.04 19.35
CA LEU A 122 -8.72 7.81 20.76
C LEU A 122 -10.23 7.63 20.95
N LYS A 123 -11.05 8.46 20.29
CA LYS A 123 -12.51 8.40 20.37
C LYS A 123 -13.08 7.11 19.78
N THR A 124 -12.46 6.58 18.73
CA THR A 124 -12.90 5.37 18.02
C THR A 124 -12.11 4.12 18.41
N PHE A 125 -11.30 4.19 19.48
CA PHE A 125 -10.46 3.08 19.90
C PHE A 125 -11.28 1.84 20.26
N THR A 126 -12.36 2.01 21.00
CA THR A 126 -13.31 0.92 21.30
C THR A 126 -14.28 0.82 20.12
N PRO A 127 -14.55 -0.36 19.53
CA PRO A 127 -14.27 -1.72 20.03
C PRO A 127 -13.02 -2.41 19.45
N TYR A 128 -12.54 -2.03 18.27
CA TYR A 128 -11.55 -2.82 17.52
C TYR A 128 -10.09 -2.43 17.76
N GLY A 129 -9.83 -1.43 18.60
CA GLY A 129 -8.49 -0.88 18.82
C GLY A 129 -7.54 -1.87 19.46
N GLN A 130 -7.99 -2.60 20.49
CA GLN A 130 -7.16 -3.62 21.13
C GLN A 130 -6.87 -4.78 20.17
N GLN A 131 -7.88 -5.26 19.43
CA GLN A 131 -7.73 -6.33 18.45
C GLN A 131 -6.72 -5.96 17.35
N ALA A 132 -6.75 -4.72 16.85
CA ALA A 132 -5.76 -4.22 15.89
C ALA A 132 -4.35 -4.18 16.47
N LYS A 133 -4.19 -3.68 17.69
CA LYS A 133 -2.90 -3.65 18.38
C LYS A 133 -2.33 -5.05 18.60
N ASP A 134 -3.13 -5.96 19.15
CA ASP A 134 -2.68 -7.32 19.46
C ASP A 134 -2.22 -8.04 18.18
N ARG A 135 -2.95 -7.90 17.08
CA ARG A 135 -2.57 -8.49 15.79
C ARG A 135 -1.27 -7.90 15.23
N ILE A 136 -1.10 -6.57 15.32
CA ILE A 136 0.14 -5.91 14.91
C ILE A 136 1.31 -6.41 15.76
N ILE A 137 1.17 -6.41 17.09
CA ILE A 137 2.22 -6.86 18.01
C ILE A 137 2.59 -8.31 17.73
N HIS A 138 1.60 -9.17 17.49
CA HIS A 138 1.81 -10.58 17.20
C HIS A 138 2.74 -10.80 15.98
N PHE A 139 2.45 -10.15 14.85
CA PHE A 139 3.27 -10.34 13.63
C PHE A 139 4.52 -9.46 13.56
N LEU A 140 4.52 -8.31 14.23
CA LEU A 140 5.67 -7.41 14.25
C LEU A 140 6.73 -7.86 15.27
N GLY A 141 6.31 -8.56 16.34
CA GLY A 141 7.15 -9.06 17.42
C GLY A 141 7.44 -8.05 18.53
N TYR A 142 6.92 -6.81 18.42
CA TYR A 142 7.03 -5.76 19.43
C TYR A 142 5.88 -4.76 19.29
N GLU A 143 5.68 -3.92 20.31
CA GLU A 143 4.74 -2.81 20.25
C GLU A 143 5.39 -1.59 19.56
N PRO A 144 4.93 -1.19 18.36
CA PRO A 144 5.45 -0.02 17.69
C PRO A 144 4.97 1.26 18.39
N LYS A 145 5.76 2.34 18.27
CA LYS A 145 5.30 3.68 18.69
C LYS A 145 4.07 4.08 17.88
N LEU A 146 3.12 4.75 18.53
CA LEU A 146 1.88 5.17 17.87
C LEU A 146 2.12 6.04 16.62
N GLU A 147 3.14 6.89 16.64
CA GLU A 147 3.51 7.72 15.47
C GLU A 147 3.94 6.88 14.25
N HIS A 148 4.41 5.65 14.46
CA HIS A 148 4.74 4.68 13.40
C HIS A 148 3.51 3.90 12.96
N SER A 149 2.58 3.60 13.87
CA SER A 149 1.47 2.67 13.64
C SER A 149 0.10 3.30 13.41
N LEU A 150 -0.10 4.60 13.66
CA LEU A 150 -1.41 5.25 13.71
C LEU A 150 -2.30 4.92 12.51
N ALA A 151 -1.83 5.18 11.29
CA ALA A 151 -2.61 4.92 10.08
C ALA A 151 -2.85 3.42 9.85
N ALA A 152 -1.88 2.58 10.19
CA ALA A 152 -2.00 1.14 10.04
C ALA A 152 -3.05 0.56 11.00
N GLU A 153 -3.04 1.01 12.27
CA GLU A 153 -4.03 0.64 13.28
C GLU A 153 -5.43 1.13 12.88
N MET A 154 -5.58 2.38 12.44
CA MET A 154 -6.87 2.91 11.99
C MET A 154 -7.42 2.14 10.79
N TRP A 155 -6.56 1.79 9.83
CA TRP A 155 -6.96 1.00 8.68
C TRP A 155 -7.41 -0.41 9.08
N LEU A 156 -6.64 -1.09 9.94
CA LEU A 156 -6.97 -2.44 10.40
C LEU A 156 -8.27 -2.47 11.23
N ARG A 157 -8.53 -1.43 12.05
CA ARG A 157 -9.82 -1.27 12.73
C ARG A 157 -10.99 -1.14 11.76
N LYS A 158 -10.81 -0.37 10.68
CA LYS A 158 -11.84 -0.25 9.63
C LYS A 158 -12.11 -1.61 8.99
N MET A 159 -11.08 -2.45 8.81
CA MET A 159 -11.27 -3.82 8.29
C MET A 159 -12.03 -4.70 9.29
N PHE A 160 -11.70 -4.65 10.59
CA PHE A 160 -12.45 -5.40 11.61
C PHE A 160 -13.89 -4.94 11.80
N ALA A 161 -14.17 -3.66 11.52
CA ALA A 161 -15.53 -3.14 11.54
C ALA A 161 -16.39 -3.58 10.34
N MET A 162 -15.81 -4.27 9.35
CA MET A 162 -16.58 -4.81 8.24
C MET A 162 -17.23 -6.14 8.63
N ASP A 163 -18.55 -6.16 8.76
CA ASP A 163 -19.33 -7.32 9.21
C ASP A 163 -19.23 -8.56 8.29
N ASN A 164 -18.64 -8.42 7.11
CA ASN A 164 -18.50 -9.47 6.11
C ASN A 164 -17.06 -10.03 5.99
N PHE A 165 -16.14 -9.59 6.84
CA PHE A 165 -14.73 -9.91 6.70
C PHE A 165 -14.09 -10.33 8.02
N TYR A 166 -13.49 -11.52 8.04
CA TYR A 166 -12.78 -12.05 9.19
C TYR A 166 -11.34 -12.36 8.80
N LEU A 167 -10.39 -11.84 9.57
CA LEU A 167 -8.98 -12.17 9.41
C LEU A 167 -8.68 -13.51 10.09
N PRO A 168 -8.05 -14.46 9.39
CA PRO A 168 -7.60 -15.71 9.98
C PRO A 168 -6.43 -15.45 10.94
N ASN A 169 -6.06 -16.47 11.72
CA ASN A 169 -4.95 -16.35 12.67
C ASN A 169 -3.58 -16.36 11.97
N GLU A 170 -3.49 -16.87 10.75
CA GLU A 170 -2.27 -16.77 9.94
C GLU A 170 -2.07 -15.36 9.37
N ILE A 171 -0.83 -15.09 8.94
CA ILE A 171 -0.48 -13.85 8.26
C ILE A 171 -1.18 -13.78 6.88
N THR A 172 -1.73 -12.62 6.57
CA THR A 172 -2.44 -12.36 5.30
C THR A 172 -1.83 -11.17 4.56
N ALA A 173 -2.29 -10.93 3.32
CA ALA A 173 -1.93 -9.74 2.55
C ALA A 173 -2.23 -8.43 3.28
N ILE A 174 -3.30 -8.39 4.10
CA ILE A 174 -3.63 -7.22 4.92
C ILE A 174 -2.54 -6.98 5.97
N ASP A 175 -2.06 -8.04 6.61
CA ASP A 175 -0.98 -7.94 7.60
C ASP A 175 0.32 -7.48 6.95
N PHE A 176 0.69 -8.04 5.79
CA PHE A 176 1.86 -7.58 5.05
C PHE A 176 1.78 -6.09 4.72
N LYS A 177 0.62 -5.58 4.32
CA LYS A 177 0.42 -4.15 4.06
C LYS A 177 0.58 -3.31 5.35
N VAL A 178 -0.05 -3.74 6.45
CA VAL A 178 0.07 -3.08 7.76
C VAL A 178 1.53 -3.04 8.22
N LEU A 179 2.22 -4.17 8.20
CA LEU A 179 3.62 -4.29 8.63
C LEU A 179 4.55 -3.46 7.73
N THR A 180 4.31 -3.46 6.42
CA THR A 180 5.07 -2.65 5.47
C THR A 180 4.94 -1.18 5.80
N LEU A 181 3.71 -0.70 6.05
CA LEU A 181 3.46 0.68 6.43
C LEU A 181 4.18 1.07 7.73
N ILE A 182 4.07 0.22 8.77
CA ILE A 182 4.71 0.49 10.07
C ILE A 182 6.23 0.57 9.93
N ARG A 183 6.85 -0.44 9.28
CA ARG A 183 8.30 -0.48 9.08
C ARG A 183 8.81 0.66 8.21
N TYR A 184 8.06 0.99 7.17
CA TYR A 184 8.40 2.11 6.31
C TYR A 184 8.34 3.44 7.09
N ARG A 185 7.30 3.65 7.91
CA ARG A 185 7.17 4.85 8.76
C ARG A 185 8.24 4.92 9.84
N GLU A 186 8.54 3.82 10.50
CA GLU A 186 9.64 3.72 11.47
C GLU A 186 10.95 4.23 10.85
N ILE A 187 11.33 3.70 9.68
CA ILE A 187 12.56 4.12 9.00
C ILE A 187 12.46 5.58 8.51
N LEU A 188 11.30 5.99 8.01
CA LEU A 188 11.07 7.36 7.54
C LEU A 188 11.29 8.39 8.66
N LEU A 189 10.75 8.14 9.86
CA LEU A 189 10.84 9.07 10.97
C LEU A 189 12.23 9.06 11.62
N GLU A 190 12.89 7.90 11.68
CA GLU A 190 14.18 7.75 12.34
C GLU A 190 15.37 8.13 11.43
N TYR A 191 15.29 7.79 10.14
CA TYR A 191 16.42 7.87 9.20
C TYR A 191 16.12 8.65 7.90
N GLY A 192 14.90 9.15 7.73
CA GLY A 192 14.50 9.95 6.59
C GLY A 192 14.04 9.16 5.37
N GLN A 193 13.46 9.89 4.41
CA GLN A 193 12.75 9.31 3.27
C GLN A 193 13.65 8.52 2.32
N ALA A 194 14.89 8.96 2.09
CA ALA A 194 15.81 8.23 1.22
C ALA A 194 16.09 6.82 1.77
N THR A 195 16.30 6.70 3.08
CA THR A 195 16.51 5.42 3.77
C THR A 195 15.25 4.56 3.74
N ALA A 196 14.08 5.17 3.97
CA ALA A 196 12.80 4.46 3.87
C ALA A 196 12.54 3.93 2.46
N ASN A 197 12.80 4.73 1.42
CA ASN A 197 12.70 4.33 0.02
C ASN A 197 13.62 3.16 -0.33
N ALA A 198 14.83 3.11 0.25
CA ALA A 198 15.80 2.04 0.01
C ALA A 198 15.55 0.78 0.85
N SER A 199 14.69 0.86 1.87
CA SER A 199 14.46 -0.22 2.84
C SER A 199 13.97 -1.52 2.18
N PRO A 200 14.33 -2.70 2.75
CA PRO A 200 13.97 -3.99 2.19
C PRO A 200 12.46 -4.24 2.12
N LEU A 201 12.02 -4.99 1.12
CA LEU A 201 10.64 -5.46 1.00
C LEU A 201 10.35 -6.60 2.01
N LEU A 202 9.12 -6.67 2.53
CA LEU A 202 8.77 -7.64 3.59
C LEU A 202 8.40 -9.03 3.09
N GLY A 203 7.84 -9.19 1.89
CA GLY A 203 7.28 -10.47 1.42
C GLY A 203 8.30 -11.62 1.45
N LEU A 204 9.56 -11.35 1.12
CA LEU A 204 10.63 -12.37 1.14
C LEU A 204 11.04 -12.83 2.55
N LYS A 205 10.83 -12.00 3.58
CA LYS A 205 11.28 -12.30 4.94
C LYS A 205 10.41 -13.33 5.66
N PHE A 206 9.16 -13.53 5.20
CA PHE A 206 8.18 -14.39 5.85
C PHE A 206 7.87 -15.69 5.08
N ILE A 207 8.49 -15.92 3.92
CA ILE A 207 8.40 -17.18 3.17
C ILE A 207 9.43 -18.22 3.69
N ILE A 208 10.36 -17.78 4.54
CA ILE A 208 11.40 -18.61 5.17
C ILE A 208 11.27 -18.49 6.70
N THR A 209 10.17 -19.01 7.24
CA THR A 209 10.02 -19.42 8.65
C THR A 209 8.98 -20.52 8.71
#